data_AF-A0A0A8YUW6-F1
#
_entry.id   AF-A0A0A8YUW6-F1
#
_cell.length_a   1.000
_cell.length_b   1.000
_cell.length_c   1.000
_cell.angle_alpha   90.00
_cell.angle_beta   90.00
_cell.angle_gamma   90.00
#
_symmetry.space_group_name_H-M   'P 1'
#
loop_
_entity.id
_entity.type
_entity.pdbx_description
1 polymer ?
#
loop_
_entity_poly.entity_id
_entity_poly.type
_entity_poly.pdbx_seq_one_letter_code
_entity_poly.pdbx_strand_id
1 'polypeptide(L)'
;MAMVAAAGAGTVELVDAALAPYEHPDLRWLVRRHVLAVLHDFPSLSPSVDTYTSDRGDSAVLLNARGLLFVSAAQPPLLLTLWLPREYPFRPPLVYAFPAAPPAALVDIFYADEAPQIHTNKEV
;
A
#
# COMPACT_ATOMS: atom_id res chain seq x y z
N MET A 1 9.54 -24.00 -0.31
CA MET A 1 10.38 -23.42 0.74
C MET A 1 10.31 -21.91 0.60
N ALA A 2 9.60 -21.24 1.52
CA ALA A 2 9.40 -19.80 1.47
C ALA A 2 10.61 -19.08 2.08
N MET A 3 11.09 -18.05 1.38
CA MET A 3 12.15 -17.16 1.82
C MET A 3 11.60 -16.26 2.94
N VAL A 4 11.84 -16.65 4.19
CA VAL A 4 11.63 -15.76 5.35
C VAL A 4 12.75 -14.75 5.34
N ALA A 5 12.46 -13.55 4.85
CA ALA A 5 13.41 -12.45 4.76
C ALA A 5 13.85 -12.00 6.16
N ALA A 6 15.15 -11.79 6.32
CA ALA A 6 15.83 -11.27 7.50
C ALA A 6 15.50 -9.79 7.79
N ALA A 7 14.21 -9.44 7.89
CA ALA A 7 13.70 -8.07 7.89
C ALA A 7 13.55 -7.44 9.29
N GLY A 8 14.22 -7.96 10.32
CA GLY A 8 14.08 -7.45 11.70
C GLY A 8 14.95 -6.22 11.99
N ALA A 9 16.25 -6.33 11.77
CA ALA A 9 17.21 -5.28 12.16
C ALA A 9 17.18 -4.07 11.23
N GLY A 10 17.16 -4.30 9.90
CA GLY A 10 17.16 -3.20 8.91
C GLY A 10 15.89 -2.35 8.94
N THR A 11 14.75 -2.95 9.26
CA THR A 11 13.47 -2.26 9.43
C THR A 11 13.51 -1.27 10.57
N VAL A 12 14.02 -1.70 11.72
CA VAL A 12 14.07 -0.86 12.92
C VAL A 12 14.99 0.33 12.71
N GLU A 13 16.19 0.11 12.15
CA GLU A 13 17.14 1.17 11.81
C GLU A 13 16.55 2.18 10.81
N LEU A 14 15.85 1.69 9.78
CA LEU A 14 15.18 2.55 8.82
C LEU A 14 14.10 3.41 9.49
N VAL A 15 13.28 2.81 10.36
CA VAL A 15 12.23 3.54 11.09
C VAL A 15 12.85 4.59 12.01
N ASP A 16 13.86 4.23 12.79
CA ASP A 16 14.53 5.16 13.70
C ASP A 16 15.18 6.34 12.93
N ALA A 17 15.84 6.07 11.80
CA ALA A 17 16.40 7.11 10.93
C ALA A 17 15.30 8.00 10.31
N ALA A 18 14.19 7.41 9.87
CA ALA A 18 13.06 8.12 9.27
C ALA A 18 12.31 9.02 10.26
N LEU A 19 12.42 8.75 11.56
CA LEU A 19 11.81 9.53 12.63
C LEU A 19 12.67 10.72 13.08
N ALA A 20 13.93 10.80 12.66
CA ALA A 20 14.81 11.93 13.00
C ALA A 20 14.22 13.33 12.68
N PRO A 21 13.56 13.57 11.51
CA PRO A 21 13.00 14.88 11.15
C PRO A 21 11.56 15.13 11.66
N TYR A 22 11.02 14.31 12.57
CA TYR A 22 9.67 14.51 13.11
C TYR A 22 9.65 15.66 14.11
N GLU A 23 8.55 16.41 14.14
CA GLU A 23 8.45 17.67 14.90
C GLU A 23 8.52 17.47 16.42
N HIS A 24 8.10 16.29 16.90
CA HIS A 24 8.00 15.98 18.32
C HIS A 24 8.99 14.88 18.72
N PRO A 25 10.24 15.24 19.10
CA PRO A 25 11.29 14.26 19.40
C PRO A 25 10.93 13.35 20.58
N ASP A 26 10.19 13.87 21.56
CA ASP A 26 9.73 13.17 22.76
C ASP A 26 8.65 12.12 22.48
N LEU A 27 8.02 12.18 21.30
CA LEU A 27 6.99 11.23 20.87
C LEU A 27 7.52 10.20 19.87
N ARG A 28 8.76 10.33 19.38
CA ARG A 28 9.33 9.38 18.39
C ARG A 28 9.28 7.94 18.85
N TRP A 29 9.49 7.67 20.15
CA TRP A 29 9.38 6.31 20.71
C TRP A 29 7.96 5.74 20.53
N LEU A 30 6.93 6.59 20.67
CA LEU A 30 5.54 6.21 20.51
C LEU A 30 5.23 5.96 19.04
N VAL A 31 5.71 6.85 18.16
CA VAL A 31 5.58 6.69 16.70
C VAL A 31 6.23 5.38 16.23
N ARG A 32 7.46 5.12 16.67
CA ARG A 32 8.18 3.86 16.42
C ARG A 32 7.36 2.66 16.87
N ARG A 33 6.82 2.69 18.08
CA ARG A 33 6.00 1.60 18.62
C ARG A 33 4.78 1.33 17.74
N HIS A 34 4.09 2.38 17.29
CA HIS A 34 2.92 2.23 16.42
C HIS A 34 3.29 1.66 15.05
N VAL A 35 4.37 2.14 14.43
CA VAL A 35 4.84 1.61 13.14
C VAL A 35 5.21 0.15 13.25
N LEU A 36 6.00 -0.23 14.27
CA LEU A 36 6.41 -1.62 14.47
C LEU A 36 5.22 -2.54 14.75
N ALA A 37 4.21 -2.08 15.50
CA ALA A 37 2.98 -2.83 15.71
C ALA A 37 2.23 -3.10 14.40
N VAL A 38 2.10 -2.09 13.53
CA VAL A 38 1.44 -2.26 12.22
C VAL A 38 2.21 -3.24 11.33
N LEU A 39 3.54 -3.15 11.29
CA LEU A 39 4.36 -4.07 10.49
C LEU A 39 4.32 -5.50 11.03
N HIS A 40 4.17 -5.66 12.35
CA HIS A 40 3.98 -6.96 12.98
C HIS A 40 2.63 -7.59 12.62
N ASP A 41 1.55 -6.81 12.67
CA ASP A 41 0.20 -7.29 12.40
C ASP A 41 -0.07 -7.49 10.91
N PHE A 42 0.63 -6.72 10.05
CA PHE A 42 0.53 -6.79 8.60
C PHE A 42 1.91 -7.03 7.96
N PRO A 43 2.42 -8.28 7.97
CA PRO A 43 3.76 -8.60 7.47
C PRO A 43 3.92 -8.44 5.95
N SER A 44 2.83 -8.24 5.23
CA SER A 44 2.83 -7.91 3.80
C SER A 44 3.20 -6.45 3.54
N LEU A 45 3.17 -5.58 4.56
CA LEU A 45 3.60 -4.19 4.47
C LEU A 45 5.10 -4.10 4.75
N SER A 46 5.80 -3.35 3.90
CA SER A 46 7.21 -3.01 4.08
C SER A 46 7.34 -1.51 4.38
N PRO A 47 8.13 -1.11 5.38
CA PRO A 47 8.41 0.30 5.62
C PRO A 47 9.35 0.85 4.56
N SER A 48 9.14 2.12 4.18
CA SER A 48 9.95 2.87 3.22
C SER A 48 9.94 4.35 3.58
N VAL A 49 10.85 5.12 2.99
CA VAL A 49 10.92 6.57 3.13
C VAL A 49 10.84 7.18 1.75
N ASP A 50 9.86 8.05 1.53
CA ASP A 50 9.61 8.64 0.22
C ASP A 50 9.15 10.08 0.33
N THR A 51 9.27 10.82 -0.77
CA THR A 51 8.72 12.17 -0.89
C THR A 51 7.22 12.11 -1.07
N TYR A 52 6.49 12.63 -0.10
CA TYR A 52 5.05 12.86 -0.16
C TYR A 52 4.78 14.30 -0.57
N THR A 53 3.94 14.50 -1.58
CA THR A 53 3.44 15.81 -1.97
C THR A 53 2.01 15.96 -1.47
N SER A 54 1.80 16.92 -0.56
CA SER A 54 0.47 17.30 -0.07
C SER A 54 -0.35 17.94 -1.18
N ASP A 55 -1.68 17.87 -1.03
CA ASP A 55 -2.67 18.64 -1.77
C ASP A 55 -2.37 20.15 -1.85
N ARG A 56 -1.65 20.70 -0.86
CA ARG A 56 -1.19 22.10 -0.84
C ARG A 56 -0.02 22.39 -1.80
N GLY A 57 0.63 21.34 -2.33
CA GLY A 57 1.82 21.42 -3.17
C GLY A 57 3.14 21.27 -2.42
N ASP A 58 3.11 21.31 -1.09
CA ASP A 58 4.31 21.08 -0.26
C ASP A 58 4.77 19.63 -0.35
N SER A 59 6.08 19.44 -0.53
CA SER A 59 6.69 18.11 -0.62
C SER A 59 7.63 17.87 0.55
N ALA A 60 7.46 16.75 1.24
CA ALA A 60 8.27 16.37 2.38
C ALA A 60 8.64 14.90 2.33
N VAL A 61 9.85 14.56 2.76
CA VAL A 61 10.26 13.17 2.97
C VAL A 61 9.57 12.65 4.22
N LEU A 62 8.77 11.59 4.06
CA LEU A 62 7.96 10.97 5.11
C LEU A 62 8.18 9.45 5.15
N LEU A 63 8.05 8.91 6.36
CA LEU A 63 7.96 7.46 6.57
C LEU A 63 6.62 6.96 6.00
N ASN A 64 6.67 5.85 5.29
CA ASN A 64 5.51 5.17 4.78
C ASN A 64 5.63 3.65 4.95
N ALA A 65 4.50 2.95 4.88
CA ALA A 65 4.45 1.51 4.80
C ALA A 65 3.60 1.10 3.60
N ARG A 66 4.16 0.28 2.71
CA ARG A 66 3.50 -0.15 1.47
C ARG A 66 3.46 -1.65 1.34
N GLY A 67 2.37 -2.16 0.80
CA GLY A 67 2.24 -3.57 0.50
C GLY A 67 0.83 -3.98 0.14
N LEU A 68 0.59 -5.28 0.15
CA LEU A 68 -0.72 -5.85 -0.18
C LEU A 68 -1.53 -6.11 1.08
N LEU A 69 -2.78 -5.68 1.10
CA LEU A 69 -3.74 -5.95 2.15
C LEU A 69 -4.77 -6.96 1.66
N PHE A 70 -4.90 -8.06 2.39
CA PHE A 70 -5.89 -9.11 2.14
C PHE A 70 -7.01 -8.99 3.16
N VAL A 71 -8.17 -8.48 2.73
CA VAL A 71 -9.34 -8.29 3.61
C VAL A 71 -10.16 -9.58 3.74
N SER A 72 -10.35 -10.29 2.64
CA SER A 72 -11.09 -11.55 2.57
C SER A 72 -10.58 -12.39 1.41
N ALA A 73 -10.68 -13.71 1.53
CA ALA A 73 -10.31 -14.63 0.45
C ALA A 73 -11.16 -14.45 -0.82
N ALA A 74 -12.36 -13.87 -0.70
CA ALA A 74 -13.27 -13.62 -1.82
C ALA A 74 -13.03 -12.28 -2.54
N GLN A 75 -12.17 -11.42 -2.00
CA GLN A 75 -11.92 -10.08 -2.55
C GLN A 75 -10.50 -10.00 -3.11
N PRO A 76 -10.28 -9.23 -4.21
CA PRO A 76 -8.94 -9.00 -4.71
C PRO A 76 -8.10 -8.24 -3.66
N PRO A 77 -6.79 -8.51 -3.60
CA PRO A 77 -5.91 -7.79 -2.69
C PRO A 77 -5.87 -6.30 -3.03
N LEU A 78 -5.67 -5.47 -2.00
CA LEU A 78 -5.54 -4.03 -2.13
C LEU A 78 -4.06 -3.64 -1.99
N LEU A 79 -3.55 -2.84 -2.91
CA LEU A 79 -2.30 -2.11 -2.72
C LEU A 79 -2.53 -0.98 -1.73
N LEU A 80 -1.95 -1.10 -0.54
CA LEU A 80 -2.04 -0.12 0.53
C LEU A 80 -0.75 0.68 0.61
N THR A 81 -0.87 2.00 0.76
CA THR A 81 0.20 2.90 1.15
C THR A 81 -0.25 3.73 2.34
N LEU A 82 0.42 3.52 3.48
CA LEU A 82 0.23 4.28 4.70
C LEU A 82 1.33 5.33 4.80
N TRP A 83 0.99 6.60 4.78
CA TRP A 83 1.93 7.70 5.01
C TRP A 83 1.77 8.26 6.42
N LEU A 84 2.89 8.54 7.05
CA LEU A 84 2.92 9.06 8.41
C LEU A 84 3.38 10.54 8.38
N PRO A 85 2.48 11.49 8.70
CA PRO A 85 2.82 12.91 8.80
C PRO A 85 3.81 13.18 9.92
N ARG A 86 4.58 14.28 9.81
CA ARG A 86 5.57 14.67 10.83
C ARG A 86 4.94 15.09 12.16
N GLU A 87 3.68 15.51 12.12
CA GLU A 87 2.89 15.94 13.26
C GLU A 87 2.18 14.77 13.97
N TYR A 88 2.39 13.53 13.51
CA TYR A 88 1.86 12.34 14.18
C TYR A 88 2.39 12.27 15.62
N PRO A 89 1.53 11.99 16.64
CA PRO A 89 0.15 11.47 16.56
C PRO A 89 -0.96 12.53 16.55
N PHE A 90 -0.64 13.84 16.54
CA PHE A 90 -1.64 14.91 16.53
C PHE A 90 -2.37 15.01 15.19
N ARG A 91 -1.70 14.64 14.09
CA ARG A 91 -2.33 14.41 12.79
C ARG A 91 -2.41 12.91 12.50
N PRO A 92 -3.57 12.38 12.07
CA PRO A 92 -3.70 10.96 11.73
C PRO A 92 -2.88 10.59 10.48
N PRO A 93 -2.54 9.30 10.30
CA PRO A 93 -1.86 8.82 9.11
C PRO A 93 -2.76 8.96 7.87
N LEU A 94 -2.14 9.18 6.71
CA LEU A 94 -2.84 9.21 5.42
C LEU A 94 -2.78 7.82 4.78
N VAL A 95 -3.94 7.30 4.37
CA VAL A 95 -4.07 5.95 3.84
C VAL A 95 -4.55 6.02 2.40
N TYR A 96 -3.78 5.44 1.49
CA TYR A 96 -4.18 5.25 0.10
C TYR A 96 -4.32 3.76 -0.17
N ALA A 97 -5.46 3.35 -0.69
CA ALA A 97 -5.74 1.97 -1.06
C ALA A 97 -6.19 1.91 -2.52
N PHE A 98 -5.57 1.02 -3.29
CA PHE A 98 -5.89 0.81 -4.70
C PHE A 98 -6.12 -0.69 -4.95
N PRO A 99 -7.06 -1.07 -5.82
CA PRO A 99 -7.22 -2.47 -6.19
C PRO A 99 -5.96 -2.96 -6.93
N ALA A 100 -5.36 -4.06 -6.47
CA ALA A 100 -4.12 -4.60 -7.06
C ALA A 100 -4.36 -5.22 -8.45
N ALA A 101 -5.60 -5.59 -8.75
CA ALA A 101 -6.04 -6.05 -10.05
C ALA A 101 -7.24 -5.21 -10.49
N PRO A 102 -7.43 -4.97 -11.80
CA PRO A 102 -8.69 -4.41 -12.28
C PRO A 102 -9.84 -5.28 -11.77
N PRO A 103 -10.96 -4.69 -11.34
CA PRO A 103 -12.12 -5.48 -10.98
C PRO A 103 -12.46 -6.37 -12.18
N ALA A 104 -12.64 -7.68 -11.95
CA ALA A 104 -12.97 -8.62 -13.03
C ALA A 104 -14.17 -8.15 -13.88
N ALA A 105 -15.08 -7.39 -13.26
CA ALA A 105 -16.22 -6.75 -13.91
C ALA A 105 -15.87 -5.76 -15.04
N LEU A 106 -14.66 -5.19 -15.08
CA LEU A 106 -14.22 -4.31 -16.17
C LEU A 106 -13.71 -5.10 -17.38
N VAL A 107 -13.35 -6.38 -17.22
CA VAL A 107 -12.81 -7.22 -18.29
C VAL A 107 -13.92 -7.81 -19.16
N ASP A 108 -15.09 -8.10 -18.58
CA ASP A 108 -16.25 -8.63 -19.33
C ASP A 108 -16.84 -7.62 -20.33
N ILE A 109 -16.74 -6.31 -20.05
CA ILE A 109 -17.36 -5.28 -20.92
C ILE A 109 -16.58 -5.11 -22.23
N PHE A 110 -15.28 -5.40 -22.24
CA PHE A 110 -14.41 -5.20 -23.41
C PHE A 110 -14.26 -6.44 -24.30
N TYR A 111 -14.63 -7.63 -23.83
CA TYR A 111 -14.54 -8.88 -24.60
C TYR A 111 -15.87 -9.36 -25.20
N ALA A 112 -16.98 -8.67 -24.94
CA ALA A 112 -18.30 -9.10 -25.37
C ALA A 112 -18.69 -8.72 -26.83
N ASP A 113 -17.82 -8.05 -27.59
CA ASP A 113 -18.21 -7.48 -28.90
C ASP A 113 -17.79 -8.29 -30.15
N GLU A 114 -16.90 -9.29 -30.06
CA GLU A 114 -16.48 -10.05 -31.26
C GLU A 114 -16.67 -11.57 -31.11
N ALA A 115 -17.91 -12.01 -31.31
CA ALA A 115 -18.16 -13.35 -31.85
C ALA A 115 -18.49 -13.22 -33.35
N PRO A 116 -17.60 -13.63 -34.27
CA PRO A 116 -17.92 -13.66 -35.69
C PRO A 116 -19.00 -14.73 -35.94
N GLN A 117 -20.23 -14.28 -36.17
CA GLN A 117 -21.33 -15.13 -36.64
C GLN A 117 -21.02 -15.58 -38.07
N ILE A 118 -20.35 -16.73 -38.22
CA ILE A 118 -20.22 -17.41 -39.51
C ILE A 118 -21.60 -17.91 -39.97
N HIS A 119 -22.29 -17.11 -40.77
CA HIS A 119 -23.46 -17.58 -41.52
C HIS A 119 -22.98 -18.56 -42.60
N THR A 120 -23.06 -19.86 -42.31
CA THR A 120 -22.98 -20.89 -43.34
C THR A 120 -24.30 -20.85 -44.11
N ASN A 121 -24.32 -20.22 -45.28
CA ASN A 121 -25.45 -20.35 -46.20
C ASN A 121 -25.40 -21.75 -46.82
N LYS A 122 -26.44 -22.55 -46.51
CA LYS A 122 -26.76 -23.81 -47.15
C LYS A 122 -28.00 -23.55 -48.02
N GLU A 123 -27.83 -23.38 -49.32
CA GLU A 123 -28.90 -23.47 -50.33
C GLU A 123 -28.30 -24.32 -51.46
N VAL A 124 -28.65 -25.62 -51.52
CA VAL A 124 -29.71 -26.26 -52.34
C VAL A 124 -29.46 -26.14 -53.83
#